data_AF-A0A0G2ERA8-F1
#
_entry.id   AF-A0A0G2ERA8-F1
#
_cell.length_a   1.000
_cell.length_b   1.000
_cell.length_c   1.000
_cell.angle_alpha   90.00
_cell.angle_beta   90.00
_cell.angle_gamma   90.00
#
_symmetry.space_group_name_H-M   'P 1'
#
loop_
_entity.id
_entity.type
_entity.pdbx_description
1 polymer ?
#
loop_
_entity_poly.entity_id
_entity_poly.type
_entity_poly.pdbx_seq_one_letter_code
_entity_poly.pdbx_strand_id
1 'polypeptide(L)'
;MAASKVSGSWERIYDAEALRRSSQVAASFGNQLVLFGGEVQPRLPVDNHVHLIHLDAGSGQAAVSTVKADPSSPSPRVGSASTVLGNVVYLFSGRGGEAMAPIEERGSLWAYDRNTSKWSTVAPLSTSAPYPPARSYHCLASDGQNNIFVHAGCPEKGRLADLWSFDLATKEWAELASAPDPPRGGASIAYAQGRLYRMNGFDGTTEQGGSLDVFDPAANSWSSIKFAPDGIEGPEPRSVSALLHVHVMGRPSLVTLFGERDPSALGHQGAGRMLQDVWVFDIESAKWAKVGGASISASSATQLPPARGWFAATVRHADTPAAILVHGGLAETNERLGDQPQARNWPVQCTLIRAKVVETHLEVPQQPVTPSPSSAASLAIYYGTDSSSPEHPSLAELCADDSISTILLGNVHGFKATNGFPIVDFGAAGCTTRHADDDRFAPGLAWCLELGRQVQTCQTRGKEVFLSIGGGSSNTTLSFDDAADARRAAVMLWSLFGQGDPHGPDMRPLGEAAVDGFDFAQPHFEDFYVHN
;
A
#
# COMPACT_ATOMS: atom_id res chain seq x y z
N MET A 1 9.68 15.74 18.94
CA MET A 1 10.53 14.98 18.01
C MET A 1 9.71 14.72 16.76
N ALA A 2 10.13 15.22 15.60
CA ALA A 2 9.40 15.04 14.34
C ALA A 2 9.32 13.54 13.98
N ALA A 3 8.16 13.08 13.53
CA ALA A 3 8.01 11.73 13.01
C ALA A 3 8.87 11.60 11.74
N SER A 4 9.80 10.65 11.73
CA SER A 4 10.60 10.32 10.55
C SER A 4 9.68 9.82 9.44
N LYS A 5 9.68 10.52 8.31
CA LYS A 5 8.85 10.18 7.16
C LYS A 5 9.58 9.20 6.24
N VAL A 6 8.93 8.09 5.92
CA VAL A 6 9.47 7.09 4.98
C VAL A 6 8.92 7.36 3.59
N SER A 7 9.80 7.59 2.62
CA SER A 7 9.44 7.78 1.21
C SER A 7 10.00 6.66 0.33
N GLY A 8 9.38 6.48 -0.84
CA GLY A 8 9.84 5.53 -1.86
C GLY A 8 9.48 6.02 -3.24
N SER A 9 10.28 5.61 -4.22
CA SER A 9 10.06 5.87 -5.64
C SER A 9 9.87 4.57 -6.39
N TRP A 10 9.02 4.60 -7.41
CA TRP A 10 8.76 3.49 -8.30
C TRP A 10 9.40 3.76 -9.66
N GLU A 11 10.10 2.76 -10.17
CA GLU A 11 10.71 2.79 -11.49
C GLU A 11 10.25 1.55 -12.26
N ARG A 12 9.68 1.77 -13.44
CA ARG A 12 9.41 0.69 -14.38
C ARG A 12 10.69 0.26 -15.07
N ILE A 13 11.01 -1.03 -15.01
CA ILE A 13 12.23 -1.59 -15.60
C ILE A 13 12.00 -2.18 -17.00
N TYR A 14 10.91 -2.90 -17.22
CA TYR A 14 10.74 -3.69 -18.46
C TYR A 14 9.30 -4.14 -18.72
N ASP A 15 8.96 -4.50 -19.97
CA ASP A 15 7.68 -5.09 -20.35
C ASP A 15 7.87 -6.35 -21.20
N ALA A 16 7.19 -7.44 -20.84
CA ALA A 16 7.01 -8.56 -21.75
C ALA A 16 5.67 -9.28 -21.51
N GLU A 17 4.83 -9.30 -22.54
CA GLU A 17 3.56 -10.04 -22.51
C GLU A 17 3.78 -11.54 -22.19
N ALA A 18 4.88 -12.13 -22.66
CA ALA A 18 5.24 -13.52 -22.38
C ALA A 18 5.51 -13.81 -20.89
N LEU A 19 5.76 -12.78 -20.09
CA LEU A 19 6.02 -12.91 -18.66
C LEU A 19 4.80 -12.65 -17.79
N ARG A 20 3.69 -12.11 -18.33
CA ARG A 20 2.43 -11.89 -17.60
C ARG A 20 2.02 -13.13 -16.83
N ARG A 21 1.89 -13.03 -15.51
CA ARG A 21 1.43 -14.12 -14.64
C ARG A 21 1.18 -13.66 -13.19
N SER A 22 0.48 -14.50 -12.45
CA SER A 22 0.32 -14.43 -10.99
C SER A 22 0.72 -15.76 -10.35
N SER A 23 0.90 -15.78 -9.03
CA SER A 23 1.24 -16.98 -8.25
C SER A 23 2.54 -17.68 -8.67
N GLN A 24 3.44 -16.94 -9.32
CA GLN A 24 4.81 -17.33 -9.65
C GLN A 24 5.76 -17.06 -8.48
N VAL A 25 6.98 -17.56 -8.59
CA VAL A 25 8.08 -17.19 -7.70
C VAL A 25 9.11 -16.31 -8.40
N ALA A 26 9.82 -15.50 -7.62
CA ALA A 26 10.88 -14.62 -8.11
C ALA A 26 12.10 -14.61 -7.19
N ALA A 27 13.29 -14.56 -7.78
CA ALA A 27 14.57 -14.49 -7.05
C ALA A 27 15.54 -13.53 -7.74
N SER A 28 16.21 -12.66 -6.98
CA SER A 28 17.18 -11.69 -7.50
C SER A 28 18.62 -12.15 -7.27
N PHE A 29 19.45 -12.06 -8.31
CA PHE A 29 20.88 -12.29 -8.28
C PHE A 29 21.61 -11.13 -8.96
N GLY A 30 21.92 -10.08 -8.21
CA GLY A 30 22.51 -8.85 -8.76
C GLY A 30 21.60 -8.24 -9.83
N ASN A 31 22.11 -8.12 -11.06
CA ASN A 31 21.36 -7.60 -12.20
C ASN A 31 20.50 -8.66 -12.91
N GLN A 32 20.25 -9.83 -12.33
CA GLN A 32 19.34 -10.80 -12.93
C GLN A 32 18.17 -11.14 -12.00
N LEU A 33 16.97 -11.16 -12.56
CA LEU A 33 15.76 -11.68 -11.93
C LEU A 33 15.42 -13.04 -12.54
N VAL A 34 15.19 -14.03 -11.69
CA VAL A 34 14.78 -15.38 -12.07
C VAL A 34 13.31 -15.52 -11.75
N LEU A 35 12.50 -15.96 -12.72
CA LEU A 35 11.08 -16.25 -12.55
C LEU A 35 10.77 -17.69 -12.90
N PHE A 36 9.87 -18.31 -12.15
CA PHE A 36 9.41 -19.67 -12.40
C PHE A 36 7.94 -19.88 -12.00
N GLY A 37 7.24 -20.69 -12.79
CA GLY A 37 5.86 -21.09 -12.54
C GLY A 37 4.85 -19.95 -12.74
N GLY A 38 3.71 -20.06 -12.06
CA GLY A 38 2.61 -19.10 -12.12
C GLY A 38 1.54 -19.46 -13.15
N GLU A 39 0.51 -18.62 -13.21
CA GLU A 39 -0.69 -18.78 -14.04
C GLU A 39 -1.05 -17.48 -14.77
N VAL A 40 -1.64 -17.62 -15.95
CA VAL A 40 -2.34 -16.56 -16.69
C VAL A 40 -3.85 -16.74 -16.60
N GLN A 41 -4.31 -17.98 -16.82
CA GLN A 41 -5.71 -18.33 -16.61
C GLN A 41 -5.86 -18.91 -15.19
N PRO A 42 -6.97 -18.60 -14.51
CA PRO A 42 -7.24 -19.16 -13.18
C PRO A 42 -6.99 -20.66 -13.09
N ARG A 43 -6.14 -21.04 -12.12
CA ARG A 43 -5.85 -22.44 -11.80
C ARG A 43 -5.28 -23.24 -12.97
N LEU A 44 -4.61 -22.58 -13.91
CA LEU A 44 -3.91 -23.24 -15.00
C LEU A 44 -2.45 -22.77 -15.02
N PRO A 45 -1.51 -23.59 -14.51
CA PRO A 45 -0.10 -23.27 -14.59
C PRO A 45 0.35 -23.04 -16.04
N VAL A 46 1.11 -21.97 -16.29
CA VAL A 46 1.51 -21.58 -17.66
C VAL A 46 2.51 -22.57 -18.24
N ASP A 47 3.64 -22.73 -17.57
CA ASP A 47 4.79 -23.51 -18.01
C ASP A 47 5.64 -23.94 -16.80
N ASN A 48 6.74 -24.61 -17.06
CA ASN A 48 7.79 -24.91 -16.10
C ASN A 48 9.17 -24.44 -16.57
N HIS A 49 9.20 -23.39 -17.38
CA HIS A 49 10.44 -22.79 -17.82
C HIS A 49 10.98 -21.85 -16.74
N VAL A 50 12.29 -21.62 -16.78
CA VAL A 50 12.90 -20.57 -15.97
C VAL A 50 13.15 -19.37 -16.88
N HIS A 51 12.57 -18.23 -16.53
CA HIS A 51 12.81 -16.98 -17.24
C HIS A 51 13.87 -16.18 -16.50
N LEU A 52 14.91 -15.77 -17.21
CA LEU A 52 16.01 -14.97 -16.73
C LEU A 52 15.91 -13.58 -17.34
N ILE A 53 15.70 -12.58 -16.49
CA ILE A 53 15.55 -11.18 -16.89
C ILE A 53 16.81 -10.44 -16.47
N HIS A 54 17.56 -9.93 -17.44
CA HIS A 54 18.74 -9.11 -17.20
C HIS A 54 18.33 -7.64 -17.06
N LEU A 55 18.63 -7.05 -15.91
CA LEU A 55 18.25 -5.69 -15.50
C LEU A 55 19.40 -4.72 -15.80
N ASP A 56 19.38 -4.06 -16.97
CA ASP A 56 20.34 -3.01 -17.29
C ASP A 56 19.80 -1.63 -16.87
N ALA A 57 20.33 -1.10 -15.77
CA ALA A 57 19.88 0.14 -15.13
C ALA A 57 20.13 1.44 -15.93
N GLY A 58 20.72 1.35 -17.13
CA GLY A 58 21.12 2.51 -17.94
C GLY A 58 20.32 2.72 -19.23
N SER A 59 19.55 1.73 -19.69
CA SER A 59 18.90 1.77 -21.02
C SER A 59 17.38 1.66 -20.99
N GLY A 60 16.78 1.33 -19.84
CA GLY A 60 15.34 1.01 -19.75
C GLY A 60 14.95 -0.23 -20.58
N GLN A 61 15.92 -1.06 -20.95
CA GLN A 61 15.72 -2.32 -21.67
C GLN A 61 16.18 -3.47 -20.78
N ALA A 62 15.30 -4.43 -20.51
CA ALA A 62 15.72 -5.72 -19.97
C ALA A 62 15.74 -6.76 -21.10
N ALA A 63 16.71 -7.67 -21.05
CA ALA A 63 16.77 -8.81 -21.94
C ALA A 63 16.19 -10.04 -21.22
N VAL A 64 15.23 -10.70 -21.86
CA VAL A 64 14.65 -11.95 -21.36
C VAL A 64 15.30 -13.11 -22.10
N SER A 65 15.81 -14.08 -21.34
CA SER A 65 16.17 -15.39 -21.84
C SER A 65 15.37 -16.46 -21.12
N THR A 66 15.09 -17.56 -21.80
CA THR A 66 14.29 -18.66 -21.25
C THR A 66 15.12 -19.92 -21.25
N VAL A 67 15.33 -20.49 -20.07
CA VAL A 67 15.85 -21.84 -19.91
C VAL A 67 14.68 -22.80 -20.02
N LYS A 68 14.64 -23.54 -21.13
CA LYS A 68 13.59 -24.53 -21.36
C LYS A 68 13.68 -25.64 -20.32
N ALA A 69 12.52 -26.11 -19.91
CA ALA A 69 12.43 -27.25 -19.00
C ALA A 69 12.98 -28.51 -19.65
N ASP A 70 13.59 -29.35 -18.83
CA ASP A 70 14.06 -30.68 -19.17
C ASP A 70 13.49 -31.70 -18.16
N PRO A 71 13.77 -33.01 -18.29
CA PRO A 71 13.25 -34.03 -17.37
C PRO A 71 13.66 -33.86 -15.88
N SER A 72 14.67 -33.05 -15.59
CA SER A 72 15.10 -32.70 -14.23
C SER A 72 14.41 -31.46 -13.67
N SER A 73 13.54 -30.82 -14.46
CA SER A 73 12.80 -29.63 -14.04
C SER A 73 11.51 -30.01 -13.29
N PRO A 74 11.10 -29.20 -12.30
CA PRO A 74 9.79 -29.35 -11.67
C PRO A 74 8.66 -29.28 -12.70
N SER A 75 7.54 -29.94 -12.41
CA SER A 75 6.30 -29.80 -13.19
C SER A 75 5.73 -28.37 -13.13
N PRO A 76 4.93 -27.94 -14.13
CA PRO A 76 4.23 -26.66 -14.09
C PRO A 76 3.38 -26.52 -12.82
N ARG A 77 3.49 -25.39 -12.13
CA ARG A 77 2.87 -25.19 -10.83
C ARG A 77 2.59 -23.73 -10.48
N VAL A 78 1.64 -23.53 -9.56
CA VAL A 78 1.25 -22.24 -8.99
C VAL A 78 1.20 -22.31 -7.47
N GLY A 79 1.28 -21.15 -6.83
CA GLY A 79 1.17 -21.05 -5.37
C GLY A 79 2.31 -21.79 -4.66
N SER A 80 3.43 -21.99 -5.34
CA SER A 80 4.66 -22.41 -4.69
C SER A 80 5.29 -21.20 -4.00
N ALA A 81 6.13 -21.43 -3.00
CA ALA A 81 6.98 -20.40 -2.42
C ALA A 81 8.45 -20.78 -2.58
N SER A 82 9.28 -19.75 -2.69
CA SER A 82 10.72 -19.90 -2.85
C SER A 82 11.49 -19.05 -1.86
N THR A 83 12.73 -19.47 -1.57
CA THR A 83 13.72 -18.62 -0.91
C THR A 83 15.07 -18.77 -1.61
N VAL A 84 15.99 -17.83 -1.36
CA VAL A 84 17.34 -17.84 -1.93
C VAL A 84 18.33 -18.08 -0.82
N LEU A 85 19.28 -18.98 -1.06
CA LEU A 85 20.46 -19.16 -0.22
C LEU A 85 21.68 -19.33 -1.13
N GLY A 86 22.65 -18.42 -0.99
CA GLY A 86 23.80 -18.35 -1.89
C GLY A 86 23.35 -18.10 -3.35
N ASN A 87 23.74 -18.99 -4.26
CA ASN A 87 23.40 -18.94 -5.69
C ASN A 87 22.25 -19.88 -6.07
N VAL A 88 21.48 -20.37 -5.09
CA VAL A 88 20.45 -21.39 -5.31
C VAL A 88 19.09 -20.85 -4.92
N VAL A 89 18.11 -21.02 -5.81
CA VAL A 89 16.70 -20.82 -5.49
C VAL A 89 16.13 -22.14 -5.01
N TYR A 90 15.62 -22.16 -3.78
CA TYR A 90 14.91 -23.30 -3.23
C TYR A 90 13.41 -23.10 -3.35
N LEU A 91 12.70 -24.14 -3.75
CA LEU A 91 11.27 -24.12 -4.01
C LEU A 91 10.63 -25.36 -3.37
N PHE A 92 9.48 -25.19 -2.73
CA PHE A 92 8.73 -26.29 -2.14
C PHE A 92 7.34 -26.39 -2.75
N SER A 93 6.94 -27.62 -3.10
CA SER A 93 5.57 -28.01 -3.47
C SER A 93 4.88 -26.99 -4.41
N GLY A 94 3.67 -26.55 -4.08
CA GLY A 94 2.76 -25.83 -4.97
C GLY A 94 1.60 -26.72 -5.39
N ARG A 95 0.83 -26.27 -6.38
CA ARG A 95 -0.25 -27.07 -6.98
C ARG A 95 -0.17 -27.06 -8.50
N GLY A 96 -0.62 -28.14 -9.13
CA GLY A 96 -0.57 -28.30 -10.57
C GLY A 96 -1.25 -29.60 -11.03
N GLY A 97 -1.06 -29.95 -12.30
CA GLY A 97 -1.69 -31.10 -12.93
C GLY A 97 -3.21 -30.93 -13.11
N GLU A 98 -3.84 -31.93 -13.73
CA GLU A 98 -5.27 -31.87 -14.09
C GLU A 98 -6.18 -31.68 -12.86
N ALA A 99 -5.84 -32.31 -11.73
CA ALA A 99 -6.61 -32.20 -10.50
C ALA A 99 -6.40 -30.88 -9.75
N MET A 100 -5.36 -30.10 -10.10
CA MET A 100 -4.94 -28.89 -9.38
C MET A 100 -4.78 -29.11 -7.87
N ALA A 101 -4.30 -30.30 -7.50
CA ALA A 101 -4.00 -30.70 -6.13
C ALA A 101 -2.59 -30.21 -5.71
N PRO A 102 -2.31 -30.09 -4.40
CA PRO A 102 -0.96 -29.89 -3.92
C PRO A 102 -0.02 -30.99 -4.44
N ILE A 103 1.17 -30.61 -4.87
CA ILE A 103 2.14 -31.53 -5.46
C ILE A 103 2.96 -32.17 -4.33
N GLU A 104 2.77 -33.47 -4.16
CA GLU A 104 3.46 -34.30 -3.17
C GLU A 104 4.80 -34.79 -3.69
N GLU A 105 5.87 -34.39 -3.01
CA GLU A 105 7.27 -34.61 -3.42
C GLU A 105 8.10 -35.22 -2.28
N ARG A 106 7.45 -35.87 -1.33
CA ARG A 106 8.02 -36.57 -0.16
C ARG A 106 8.95 -35.69 0.66
N GLY A 107 8.51 -34.45 0.90
CA GLY A 107 9.30 -33.45 1.62
C GLY A 107 10.52 -32.93 0.86
N SER A 108 10.69 -33.24 -0.43
CA SER A 108 11.83 -32.76 -1.20
C SER A 108 11.71 -31.26 -1.50
N LEU A 109 12.84 -30.56 -1.47
CA LEU A 109 12.98 -29.23 -2.04
C LEU A 109 13.49 -29.35 -3.48
N TRP A 110 13.02 -28.45 -4.34
CA TRP A 110 13.68 -28.20 -5.63
C TRP A 110 14.75 -27.13 -5.43
N ALA A 111 15.91 -27.33 -6.07
CA ALA A 111 17.04 -26.42 -6.02
C ALA A 111 17.44 -26.03 -7.46
N TYR A 112 17.23 -24.77 -7.81
CA TYR A 112 17.73 -24.20 -9.05
C TYR A 112 19.08 -23.54 -8.81
N ASP A 113 20.14 -24.16 -9.33
CA ASP A 113 21.48 -23.59 -9.29
C ASP A 113 21.63 -22.58 -10.43
N ARG A 114 21.82 -21.32 -10.07
CA ARG A 114 21.95 -20.21 -11.00
C ARG A 114 23.20 -20.31 -11.89
N ASN A 115 24.30 -20.84 -11.39
CA ASN A 115 25.56 -20.92 -12.13
C ASN A 115 25.48 -21.96 -13.24
N THR A 116 24.82 -23.09 -12.97
CA THR A 116 24.62 -24.15 -13.95
C THR A 116 23.32 -23.99 -14.74
N SER A 117 22.41 -23.12 -14.27
CA SER A 117 21.07 -22.93 -14.81
C SER A 117 20.25 -24.23 -14.87
N LYS A 118 20.40 -25.08 -13.84
CA LYS A 118 19.76 -26.40 -13.76
C LYS A 118 18.99 -26.58 -12.47
N TRP A 119 17.89 -27.32 -12.58
CA TRP A 119 17.16 -27.83 -11.44
C TRP A 119 17.80 -29.13 -10.93
N SER A 120 17.66 -29.34 -9.63
CA SER A 120 17.96 -30.59 -8.94
C SER A 120 16.98 -30.75 -7.78
N THR A 121 16.91 -31.95 -7.21
CA THR A 121 16.12 -32.21 -6.00
C THR A 121 17.03 -32.37 -4.80
N VAL A 122 16.60 -31.81 -3.67
CA VAL A 122 17.20 -32.03 -2.35
C VAL A 122 16.19 -32.80 -1.53
N ALA A 123 16.31 -34.13 -1.58
CA ALA A 123 15.45 -35.03 -0.83
C ALA A 123 15.91 -35.15 0.64
N PRO A 124 14.97 -35.34 1.59
CA PRO A 124 15.32 -35.69 2.95
C PRO A 124 16.17 -36.96 3.00
N LEU A 125 17.15 -37.01 3.89
CA LEU A 125 18.04 -38.17 4.03
C LEU A 125 17.28 -39.41 4.49
N SER A 126 16.36 -39.23 5.44
CA SER A 126 15.51 -40.30 5.95
C SER A 126 14.17 -40.32 5.22
N THR A 127 13.83 -41.44 4.59
CA THR A 127 12.55 -41.63 3.89
C THR A 127 11.38 -41.95 4.84
N SER A 128 11.66 -42.20 6.12
CA SER A 128 10.66 -42.48 7.15
C SER A 128 10.47 -41.35 8.16
N ALA A 129 11.35 -40.35 8.17
CA ALA A 129 11.21 -39.18 9.02
C ALA A 129 9.98 -38.36 8.57
N PRO A 130 9.26 -37.73 9.52
CA PRO A 130 8.16 -36.85 9.18
C PRO A 130 8.67 -35.62 8.41
N TYR A 131 7.85 -35.14 7.49
CA TYR A 131 8.13 -33.99 6.64
C TYR A 131 6.87 -33.16 6.43
N PRO A 132 6.98 -31.87 6.08
CA PRO A 132 5.81 -31.02 5.85
C PRO A 132 4.92 -31.59 4.73
N PRO A 133 3.59 -31.69 4.91
CA PRO A 133 2.70 -32.11 3.84
C PRO A 133 2.78 -31.19 2.61
N ALA A 134 2.48 -31.75 1.44
CA ALA A 134 2.27 -31.00 0.20
C ALA A 134 1.26 -29.87 0.40
N ARG A 135 1.58 -28.69 -0.13
CA ARG A 135 0.82 -27.46 0.13
C ARG A 135 1.08 -26.40 -0.93
N SER A 136 0.19 -25.43 -0.98
CA SER A 136 0.24 -24.28 -1.89
C SER A 136 -0.18 -23.00 -1.16
N TYR A 137 0.22 -21.85 -1.66
CA TYR A 137 0.03 -20.55 -1.01
C TYR A 137 0.57 -20.54 0.43
N HIS A 138 1.65 -21.31 0.63
CA HIS A 138 2.49 -21.30 1.81
C HIS A 138 3.62 -20.28 1.60
N CYS A 139 4.53 -20.14 2.56
CA CYS A 139 5.63 -19.19 2.47
C CYS A 139 6.96 -19.81 2.92
N LEU A 140 8.06 -19.33 2.33
CA LEU A 140 9.42 -19.80 2.58
C LEU A 140 10.33 -18.64 3.01
N ALA A 141 11.27 -18.92 3.90
CA ALA A 141 12.38 -18.03 4.24
C ALA A 141 13.63 -18.86 4.54
N SER A 142 14.80 -18.27 4.38
CA SER A 142 16.07 -18.86 4.83
C SER A 142 16.67 -18.03 5.95
N ASP A 143 17.43 -18.67 6.85
CA ASP A 143 18.27 -17.99 7.84
C ASP A 143 19.54 -17.35 7.25
N GLY A 144 19.75 -17.52 5.93
CA GLY A 144 20.94 -17.04 5.23
C GLY A 144 22.19 -17.90 5.48
N GLN A 145 22.06 -19.05 6.15
CA GLN A 145 23.15 -19.94 6.51
C GLN A 145 22.92 -21.35 5.95
N ASN A 146 21.95 -22.08 6.48
CA ASN A 146 21.77 -23.50 6.17
C ASN A 146 20.31 -23.97 6.30
N ASN A 147 19.44 -23.20 6.97
CA ASN A 147 18.06 -23.60 7.20
C ASN A 147 17.10 -22.93 6.21
N ILE A 148 16.11 -23.70 5.80
CA ILE A 148 14.94 -23.24 5.05
C ILE A 148 13.69 -23.52 5.86
N PHE A 149 12.90 -22.48 6.10
CA PHE A 149 11.63 -22.56 6.81
C PHE A 149 10.48 -22.69 5.82
N VAL A 150 9.53 -23.58 6.10
CA VAL A 150 8.26 -23.74 5.39
C VAL A 150 7.13 -23.48 6.38
N HIS A 151 6.24 -22.55 6.04
CA HIS A 151 5.16 -22.17 6.94
C HIS A 151 3.81 -22.03 6.24
N ALA A 152 2.76 -22.45 6.96
CA ALA A 152 1.35 -22.22 6.62
C ALA A 152 0.93 -22.80 5.26
N GLY A 153 -0.13 -22.24 4.66
CA GLY A 153 -0.62 -22.60 3.33
C GLY A 153 -1.75 -23.61 3.35
N CYS A 154 -2.17 -23.96 2.13
CA CYS A 154 -3.32 -24.80 1.83
C CYS A 154 -2.83 -26.19 1.37
N PRO A 155 -2.94 -27.24 2.21
CA PRO A 155 -2.83 -28.62 1.78
C PRO A 155 -4.11 -29.01 1.03
N GLU A 156 -4.41 -30.31 0.90
CA GLU A 156 -5.61 -30.77 0.19
C GLU A 156 -6.90 -30.22 0.82
N LYS A 157 -6.94 -30.09 2.15
CA LYS A 157 -8.08 -29.60 2.92
C LYS A 157 -7.66 -28.64 4.00
N GLY A 158 -8.41 -27.54 4.15
CA GLY A 158 -8.16 -26.54 5.18
C GLY A 158 -6.88 -25.75 4.95
N ARG A 159 -6.29 -25.27 6.03
CA ARG A 159 -5.09 -24.44 6.07
C ARG A 159 -4.24 -24.84 7.26
N LEU A 160 -2.96 -24.48 7.22
CA LEU A 160 -2.00 -24.89 8.24
C LEU A 160 -1.46 -23.69 9.03
N ALA A 161 -1.08 -23.94 10.28
CA ALA A 161 -0.37 -23.04 11.16
C ALA A 161 1.03 -23.57 11.55
N ASP A 162 1.38 -24.75 11.04
CA ASP A 162 2.64 -25.44 11.31
C ASP A 162 3.84 -24.66 10.75
N LEU A 163 4.99 -24.88 11.37
CA LEU A 163 6.28 -24.37 10.93
C LEU A 163 7.25 -25.55 10.85
N TRP A 164 7.95 -25.67 9.74
CA TRP A 164 8.98 -26.69 9.53
C TRP A 164 10.30 -26.03 9.16
N SER A 165 11.41 -26.59 9.62
CA SER A 165 12.76 -26.21 9.18
C SER A 165 13.45 -27.39 8.52
N PHE A 166 14.05 -27.16 7.36
CA PHE A 166 14.95 -28.09 6.68
C PHE A 166 16.39 -27.63 6.83
N ASP A 167 17.23 -28.48 7.41
CA ASP A 167 18.68 -28.27 7.44
C ASP A 167 19.29 -28.83 6.14
N LEU A 168 19.93 -27.97 5.34
CA LEU A 168 20.49 -28.36 4.04
C LEU A 168 21.76 -29.23 4.16
N ALA A 169 22.46 -29.18 5.29
CA ALA A 169 23.68 -29.94 5.54
C ALA A 169 23.37 -31.38 5.95
N THR A 170 22.42 -31.57 6.88
CA THR A 170 21.98 -32.90 7.34
C THR A 170 20.89 -33.48 6.43
N LYS A 171 20.17 -32.64 5.70
CA LYS A 171 18.99 -32.97 4.89
C LYS A 171 17.86 -33.55 5.74
N GLU A 172 17.63 -32.95 6.90
CA GLU A 172 16.62 -33.38 7.85
C GLU A 172 15.57 -32.29 8.05
N TRP A 173 14.31 -32.72 8.16
CA TRP A 173 13.20 -31.86 8.57
C TRP A 173 13.03 -31.91 10.08
N ALA A 174 12.71 -30.77 10.67
CA ALA A 174 12.19 -30.67 12.03
C ALA A 174 10.85 -29.90 12.01
N GLU A 175 9.84 -30.46 12.67
CA GLU A 175 8.61 -29.73 12.99
C GLU A 175 8.89 -28.82 14.19
N LEU A 176 8.59 -27.54 14.03
CA LEU A 176 8.79 -26.50 15.02
C LEU A 176 7.45 -26.13 15.66
N ALA A 177 7.48 -25.29 16.69
CA ALA A 177 6.25 -24.82 17.32
C ALA A 177 5.34 -24.13 16.30
N SER A 178 4.07 -24.51 16.28
CA SER A 178 3.06 -23.90 15.42
C SER A 178 2.87 -22.42 15.76
N ALA A 179 2.62 -21.61 14.73
CA ALA A 179 2.31 -20.19 14.90
C ALA A 179 0.94 -20.01 15.58
N PRO A 180 0.68 -18.83 16.20
CA PRO A 180 -0.63 -18.52 16.74
C PRO A 180 -1.75 -18.65 15.70
N ASP A 181 -2.90 -19.12 16.15
CA ASP A 181 -4.11 -19.24 15.33
C ASP A 181 -4.54 -17.89 14.72
N PRO A 182 -5.30 -17.91 13.61
CA PRO A 182 -5.73 -19.10 12.88
C PRO A 182 -4.70 -19.62 11.87
N PRO A 183 -4.85 -20.90 11.43
CA PRO A 183 -4.21 -21.44 10.23
C PRO A 183 -4.59 -20.62 9.00
N ARG A 184 -3.64 -20.37 8.09
CA ARG A 184 -3.84 -19.41 6.99
C ARG A 184 -3.10 -19.76 5.72
N GLY A 185 -3.60 -19.29 4.58
CA GLY A 185 -2.93 -19.32 3.29
C GLY A 185 -2.61 -17.90 2.82
N GLY A 186 -1.64 -17.73 1.93
CA GLY A 186 -1.24 -16.40 1.43
C GLY A 186 -0.64 -15.50 2.51
N ALA A 187 -0.14 -16.06 3.61
CA ALA A 187 0.67 -15.33 4.58
C ALA A 187 2.08 -15.09 4.05
N SER A 188 2.81 -14.18 4.70
CA SER A 188 4.20 -13.88 4.36
C SER A 188 5.10 -14.10 5.56
N ILE A 189 6.31 -14.61 5.32
CA ILE A 189 7.37 -14.70 6.32
C ILE A 189 8.67 -14.04 5.85
N ALA A 190 9.44 -13.49 6.78
CA ALA A 190 10.77 -12.96 6.54
C ALA A 190 11.71 -13.31 7.71
N TYR A 191 12.93 -13.71 7.41
CA TYR A 191 13.96 -13.90 8.44
C TYR A 191 14.80 -12.63 8.58
N ALA A 192 14.92 -12.12 9.80
CA ALA A 192 15.69 -10.93 10.10
C ALA A 192 16.22 -11.00 11.53
N GLN A 193 17.46 -10.56 11.75
CA GLN A 193 18.04 -10.43 13.10
C GLN A 193 17.87 -11.69 13.97
N GLY A 194 18.11 -12.88 13.37
CA GLY A 194 18.03 -14.16 14.09
C GLY A 194 16.61 -14.70 14.32
N ARG A 195 15.57 -14.00 13.84
CA ARG A 195 14.16 -14.33 14.10
C ARG A 195 13.38 -14.44 12.80
N LEU A 196 12.32 -15.25 12.83
CA LEU A 196 11.38 -15.37 11.73
C LEU A 196 10.11 -14.57 12.05
N TYR A 197 9.74 -13.66 11.17
CA TYR A 197 8.56 -12.82 11.28
C TYR A 197 7.48 -13.35 10.35
N ARG A 198 6.24 -13.42 10.83
CA ARG A 198 5.04 -13.85 10.10
C ARG A 198 3.98 -12.78 10.22
N MET A 199 3.33 -12.44 9.11
CA MET A 199 2.14 -11.60 9.13
C MET A 199 1.15 -11.98 8.04
N ASN A 200 -0.05 -11.39 8.13
CA ASN A 200 -1.08 -11.43 7.10
C ASN A 200 -1.59 -12.85 6.82
N GLY A 201 -2.33 -13.01 5.72
CA GLY A 201 -2.89 -14.27 5.21
C GLY A 201 -4.40 -14.38 5.40
N PHE A 202 -5.00 -15.35 4.73
CA PHE A 202 -6.43 -15.61 4.75
C PHE A 202 -6.73 -16.94 5.44
N ASP A 203 -7.61 -16.95 6.43
CA ASP A 203 -7.96 -18.14 7.22
C ASP A 203 -9.05 -19.02 6.58
N GLY A 204 -9.70 -18.51 5.53
CA GLY A 204 -10.85 -19.15 4.89
C GLY A 204 -12.15 -18.40 5.06
N THR A 205 -12.18 -17.39 5.91
CA THR A 205 -13.33 -16.53 6.17
C THR A 205 -12.95 -15.07 6.18
N THR A 206 -11.82 -14.71 6.78
CA THR A 206 -11.38 -13.32 6.95
C THR A 206 -9.89 -13.14 6.65
N GLU A 207 -9.56 -11.96 6.14
CA GLU A 207 -8.18 -11.52 6.04
C GLU A 207 -7.60 -11.24 7.42
N GLN A 208 -6.38 -11.73 7.65
CA GLN A 208 -5.69 -11.61 8.93
C GLN A 208 -4.77 -10.37 8.94
N GLY A 209 -4.69 -9.71 10.10
CA GLY A 209 -3.90 -8.49 10.30
C GLY A 209 -3.80 -8.10 11.78
N GLY A 210 -3.18 -6.96 12.08
CA GLY A 210 -3.07 -6.42 13.45
C GLY A 210 -2.09 -7.15 14.37
N SER A 211 -1.32 -8.10 13.84
CA SER A 211 -0.29 -8.85 14.56
C SER A 211 0.90 -9.12 13.65
N LEU A 212 2.10 -8.86 14.16
CA LEU A 212 3.35 -9.37 13.62
C LEU A 212 3.84 -10.46 14.57
N ASP A 213 3.72 -11.72 14.15
CA ASP A 213 4.14 -12.87 14.95
C ASP A 213 5.63 -13.12 14.73
N VAL A 214 6.36 -13.35 15.83
CA VAL A 214 7.81 -13.47 15.84
C VAL A 214 8.20 -14.81 16.45
N PHE A 215 8.78 -15.67 15.65
CA PHE A 215 9.34 -16.94 16.07
C PHE A 215 10.82 -16.77 16.44
N ASP A 216 11.16 -17.27 17.62
CA ASP A 216 12.53 -17.41 18.09
C ASP A 216 13.00 -18.85 17.87
N PRO A 217 13.91 -19.11 16.92
CA PRO A 217 14.43 -20.45 16.65
C PRO A 217 15.17 -21.08 17.83
N ALA A 218 15.83 -20.27 18.67
CA ALA A 218 16.59 -20.79 19.83
C ALA A 218 15.64 -21.25 20.94
N ALA A 219 14.53 -20.54 21.14
CA ALA A 219 13.51 -20.90 22.12
C ALA A 219 12.43 -21.84 21.58
N ASN A 220 12.38 -22.07 20.26
CA ASN A 220 11.30 -22.77 19.56
C ASN A 220 9.90 -22.30 20.02
N SER A 221 9.69 -20.98 20.03
CA SER A 221 8.44 -20.38 20.50
C SER A 221 8.09 -19.10 19.77
N TRP A 222 6.80 -18.77 19.77
CA TRP A 222 6.26 -17.56 19.15
C TRP A 222 5.90 -16.50 20.18
N SER A 223 6.07 -15.25 19.78
CA SER A 223 5.51 -14.06 20.44
C SER A 223 4.79 -13.20 19.39
N SER A 224 3.98 -12.23 19.82
CA SER A 224 3.25 -11.36 18.89
C SER A 224 3.41 -9.89 19.27
N ILE A 225 3.68 -9.06 18.27
CA ILE A 225 3.65 -7.60 18.37
C ILE A 225 2.32 -7.13 17.78
N LYS A 226 1.46 -6.54 18.60
CA LYS A 226 0.13 -6.06 18.19
C LYS A 226 0.20 -4.61 17.71
N PHE A 227 -0.64 -4.29 16.73
CA PHE A 227 -0.81 -2.93 16.20
C PHE A 227 -2.25 -2.74 15.73
N ALA A 228 -2.73 -1.49 15.64
CA ALA A 228 -4.04 -1.20 15.06
C ALA A 228 -3.96 -1.35 13.52
N PRO A 229 -4.74 -2.27 12.90
CA PRO A 229 -4.69 -2.50 11.47
C PRO A 229 -5.67 -1.58 10.72
N ASP A 230 -5.54 -0.28 10.89
CA ASP A 230 -6.49 0.75 10.46
C ASP A 230 -6.04 1.54 9.22
N GLY A 231 -4.90 1.19 8.63
CA GLY A 231 -4.33 1.90 7.50
C GLY A 231 -3.65 3.23 7.88
N ILE A 232 -3.53 3.51 9.18
CA ILE A 232 -2.91 4.71 9.77
C ILE A 232 -1.74 4.32 10.69
N GLU A 233 -2.01 3.56 11.76
CA GLU A 233 -1.00 3.07 12.69
C GLU A 233 -0.31 1.81 12.20
N GLY A 234 -0.98 1.05 11.33
CA GLY A 234 -0.42 -0.15 10.72
C GLY A 234 -1.22 -0.63 9.51
N PRO A 235 -0.69 -1.63 8.79
CA PRO A 235 -1.34 -2.15 7.60
C PRO A 235 -2.68 -2.81 7.92
N GLU A 236 -3.69 -2.51 7.09
CA GLU A 236 -4.98 -3.23 7.09
C GLU A 236 -4.78 -4.74 6.88
N PRO A 237 -5.70 -5.60 7.39
CA PRO A 237 -5.66 -7.04 7.16
C PRO A 237 -5.63 -7.38 5.68
N ARG A 238 -4.80 -8.36 5.29
CA ARG A 238 -4.61 -8.72 3.89
C ARG A 238 -4.01 -10.12 3.72
N SER A 239 -4.06 -10.66 2.51
CA SER A 239 -3.31 -11.85 2.10
C SER A 239 -2.59 -11.62 0.78
N VAL A 240 -1.87 -12.64 0.32
CA VAL A 240 -1.19 -12.70 -0.98
C VAL A 240 -0.36 -11.45 -1.27
N SER A 241 0.22 -10.92 -0.18
CA SER A 241 1.16 -9.82 -0.09
C SER A 241 2.60 -10.37 -0.05
N ALA A 242 3.57 -9.50 0.22
CA ALA A 242 4.94 -9.88 0.54
C ALA A 242 5.37 -9.30 1.88
N LEU A 243 6.33 -9.96 2.54
CA LEU A 243 7.07 -9.43 3.69
C LEU A 243 8.57 -9.61 3.39
N LEU A 244 9.32 -8.53 3.35
CA LEU A 244 10.72 -8.54 2.93
C LEU A 244 11.61 -7.86 3.95
N HIS A 245 12.72 -8.48 4.31
CA HIS A 245 13.72 -7.87 5.17
C HIS A 245 14.68 -7.01 4.34
N VAL A 246 14.80 -5.74 4.71
CA VAL A 246 15.71 -4.76 4.11
C VAL A 246 16.30 -3.85 5.21
N HIS A 247 17.26 -3.01 4.85
CA HIS A 247 17.71 -1.93 5.73
C HIS A 247 17.16 -0.60 5.23
N VAL A 248 16.33 0.06 6.04
CA VAL A 248 15.83 1.41 5.76
C VAL A 248 16.58 2.37 6.69
N MET A 249 17.26 3.38 6.13
CA MET A 249 18.13 4.29 6.91
C MET A 249 19.20 3.55 7.74
N GLY A 250 19.72 2.43 7.22
CA GLY A 250 20.67 1.59 7.95
C GLY A 250 20.06 0.76 9.09
N ARG A 251 18.75 0.88 9.34
CA ARG A 251 18.03 0.15 10.40
C ARG A 251 17.40 -1.12 9.82
N PRO A 252 17.51 -2.27 10.50
CA PRO A 252 16.89 -3.50 10.04
C PRO A 252 15.36 -3.34 10.08
N SER A 253 14.72 -3.57 8.93
CA SER A 253 13.31 -3.26 8.71
C SER A 253 12.62 -4.36 7.93
N LEU A 254 11.31 -4.49 8.12
CA LEU A 254 10.45 -5.35 7.31
C LEU A 254 9.56 -4.48 6.43
N VAL A 255 9.41 -4.83 5.16
CA VAL A 255 8.51 -4.13 4.23
C VAL A 255 7.38 -5.06 3.82
N THR A 256 6.15 -4.64 4.05
CA THR A 256 4.96 -5.24 3.44
C THR A 256 4.39 -4.32 2.37
N LEU A 257 3.90 -4.90 1.29
CA LEU A 257 3.36 -4.16 0.16
C LEU A 257 2.17 -4.88 -0.44
N PHE A 258 1.21 -4.10 -0.90
CA PHE A 258 0.05 -4.54 -1.67
C PHE A 258 -0.71 -5.68 -0.96
N GLY A 259 -1.41 -6.52 -1.72
CA GLY A 259 -2.16 -7.67 -1.21
C GLY A 259 -3.66 -7.55 -1.44
N GLU A 260 -4.38 -8.62 -1.12
CA GLU A 260 -5.84 -8.69 -1.22
C GLU A 260 -6.46 -8.42 0.15
N ARG A 261 -7.45 -7.53 0.23
CA ARG A 261 -8.14 -7.14 1.47
C ARG A 261 -9.56 -7.70 1.60
N ASP A 262 -10.15 -8.11 0.48
CA ASP A 262 -11.50 -8.65 0.42
C ASP A 262 -11.55 -9.73 -0.66
N PRO A 263 -11.27 -11.00 -0.30
CA PRO A 263 -11.16 -12.10 -1.25
C PRO A 263 -12.43 -12.36 -2.05
N SER A 264 -12.25 -12.72 -3.32
CA SER A 264 -13.37 -13.09 -4.18
C SER A 264 -14.18 -14.25 -3.61
N ALA A 265 -15.52 -14.13 -3.65
CA ALA A 265 -16.43 -15.24 -3.37
C ALA A 265 -16.26 -16.43 -4.35
N LEU A 266 -15.63 -16.20 -5.52
CA LEU A 266 -15.28 -17.24 -6.49
C LEU A 266 -13.95 -17.95 -6.13
N GLY A 267 -13.33 -17.60 -5.00
CA GLY A 267 -11.99 -18.03 -4.64
C GLY A 267 -11.00 -17.68 -5.75
N HIS A 268 -10.10 -18.61 -6.10
CA HIS A 268 -9.02 -18.34 -7.06
C HIS A 268 -9.51 -18.22 -8.53
N GLN A 269 -10.82 -18.34 -8.78
CA GLN A 269 -11.43 -18.09 -10.09
C GLN A 269 -11.71 -16.60 -10.33
N GLY A 270 -11.81 -15.81 -9.27
CA GLY A 270 -12.07 -14.37 -9.33
C GLY A 270 -10.94 -13.57 -8.69
N ALA A 271 -11.03 -12.25 -8.82
CA ALA A 271 -10.24 -11.32 -8.03
C ALA A 271 -11.13 -10.67 -6.98
N GLY A 272 -10.57 -10.44 -5.80
CA GLY A 272 -11.16 -9.62 -4.76
C GLY A 272 -10.72 -8.16 -4.87
N ARG A 273 -10.82 -7.43 -3.74
CA ARG A 273 -10.30 -6.06 -3.63
C ARG A 273 -8.84 -6.06 -3.25
N MET A 274 -8.05 -5.24 -3.91
CA MET A 274 -6.60 -5.20 -3.78
C MET A 274 -6.13 -3.90 -3.13
N LEU A 275 -4.97 -3.95 -2.50
CA LEU A 275 -4.30 -2.80 -1.88
C LEU A 275 -3.11 -2.35 -2.74
N GLN A 276 -2.84 -1.06 -2.70
CA GLN A 276 -1.70 -0.41 -3.39
C GLN A 276 -0.69 0.22 -2.42
N ASP A 277 -0.90 0.07 -1.11
CA ASP A 277 -0.07 0.68 -0.07
C ASP A 277 1.20 -0.13 0.21
N VAL A 278 2.17 0.53 0.84
CA VAL A 278 3.43 -0.06 1.28
C VAL A 278 3.69 0.42 2.70
N TRP A 279 4.17 -0.47 3.55
CA TRP A 279 4.45 -0.22 4.95
C TRP A 279 5.82 -0.75 5.33
N VAL A 280 6.52 0.02 6.17
CA VAL A 280 7.80 -0.36 6.77
C VAL A 280 7.61 -0.55 8.26
N PHE A 281 8.03 -1.69 8.77
CA PHE A 281 8.19 -1.95 10.19
C PHE A 281 9.65 -1.80 10.57
N ASP A 282 9.95 -0.87 11.45
CA ASP A 282 11.27 -0.76 12.06
C ASP A 282 11.39 -1.78 13.20
N ILE A 283 12.31 -2.74 13.07
CA ILE A 283 12.42 -3.87 14.00
C ILE A 283 12.82 -3.40 15.41
N GLU A 284 13.67 -2.39 15.51
CA GLU A 284 14.20 -1.92 16.79
C GLU A 284 13.17 -1.15 17.62
N SER A 285 12.44 -0.23 17.00
CA SER A 285 11.39 0.57 17.66
C SER A 285 10.04 -0.14 17.71
N ALA A 286 9.89 -1.24 16.98
CA ALA A 286 8.66 -2.00 16.83
C ALA A 286 7.47 -1.15 16.33
N LYS A 287 7.72 -0.27 15.36
CA LYS A 287 6.71 0.64 14.80
C LYS A 287 6.56 0.51 13.30
N TRP A 288 5.32 0.62 12.86
CA TRP A 288 4.96 0.73 11.46
C TRP A 288 4.98 2.19 10.98
N ALA A 289 5.35 2.37 9.72
CA ALA A 289 5.24 3.63 8.99
C ALA A 289 4.77 3.35 7.56
N LYS A 290 3.73 4.07 7.12
CA LYS A 290 3.27 4.01 5.73
C LYS A 290 4.26 4.73 4.82
N VAL A 291 4.65 4.10 3.72
CA VAL A 291 5.52 4.72 2.72
C VAL A 291 4.70 5.69 1.88
N GLY A 292 5.21 6.91 1.69
CA GLY A 292 4.63 7.87 0.75
C GLY A 292 3.46 8.71 1.29
N GLY A 293 3.24 8.76 2.61
CA GLY A 293 2.30 9.73 3.20
C GLY A 293 2.68 11.16 2.84
N ALA A 294 1.72 11.99 2.40
CA ALA A 294 1.77 13.45 2.15
C ALA A 294 3.12 14.11 1.80
N SER A 295 3.95 13.56 0.91
CA SER A 295 4.92 14.33 0.10
C SER A 295 5.51 13.46 -1.00
N ILE A 296 4.66 13.04 -1.93
CA ILE A 296 5.14 12.82 -3.29
C ILE A 296 4.82 14.13 -4.02
N SER A 297 5.77 15.07 -4.03
CA SER A 297 5.73 16.14 -5.02
C SER A 297 5.95 15.48 -6.38
N ALA A 298 4.86 15.22 -7.09
CA ALA A 298 4.89 14.67 -8.44
C ALA A 298 5.43 15.74 -9.41
N SER A 299 6.73 16.03 -9.36
CA SER A 299 7.41 16.81 -10.41
C SER A 299 7.84 15.94 -11.59
N SER A 300 7.46 14.65 -11.61
CA SER A 300 7.36 13.83 -12.81
C SER A 300 6.44 12.64 -12.50
N ALA A 301 5.22 12.62 -13.03
CA ALA A 301 4.34 11.46 -12.95
C ALA A 301 4.96 10.28 -13.72
N THR A 302 5.71 9.43 -13.03
CA THR A 302 5.87 8.02 -13.40
C THR A 302 5.04 7.21 -12.41
N GLN A 303 3.96 6.64 -12.93
CA GLN A 303 2.79 6.04 -12.26
C GLN A 303 3.13 5.15 -11.05
N LEU A 304 2.38 5.34 -9.95
CA LEU A 304 2.28 4.32 -8.89
C LEU A 304 1.77 3.01 -9.51
N PRO A 305 2.28 1.83 -9.10
CA PRO A 305 1.72 0.58 -9.58
C PRO A 305 0.26 0.44 -9.15
N PRO A 306 -0.61 -0.13 -10.00
CA PRO A 306 -1.97 -0.42 -9.60
C PRO A 306 -1.99 -1.44 -8.45
N ALA A 307 -3.05 -1.35 -7.64
CA ALA A 307 -3.38 -2.30 -6.60
C ALA A 307 -3.35 -3.74 -7.12
N ARG A 308 -2.69 -4.64 -6.39
CA ARG A 308 -2.49 -6.03 -6.82
C ARG A 308 -2.27 -6.99 -5.66
N GLY A 309 -2.62 -8.25 -5.87
CA GLY A 309 -2.24 -9.38 -5.01
C GLY A 309 -1.55 -10.46 -5.84
N TRP A 310 -1.21 -11.59 -5.24
CA TRP A 310 -0.74 -12.79 -5.95
C TRP A 310 0.53 -12.56 -6.79
N PHE A 311 1.32 -11.55 -6.46
CA PHE A 311 2.54 -11.16 -7.17
C PHE A 311 3.76 -11.86 -6.56
N ALA A 312 4.89 -11.79 -7.26
CA ALA A 312 6.18 -12.21 -6.71
C ALA A 312 7.00 -10.97 -6.37
N ALA A 313 7.66 -10.98 -5.22
CA ALA A 313 8.57 -9.91 -4.83
C ALA A 313 9.85 -10.45 -4.20
N THR A 314 10.94 -9.74 -4.41
CA THR A 314 12.27 -10.12 -3.92
C THR A 314 13.15 -8.88 -3.72
N VAL A 315 14.17 -8.99 -2.88
CA VAL A 315 15.10 -7.88 -2.58
C VAL A 315 16.31 -7.96 -3.51
N ARG A 316 16.63 -6.85 -4.16
CA ARG A 316 17.87 -6.67 -4.93
C ARG A 316 18.93 -6.03 -4.04
N HIS A 317 19.71 -6.86 -3.36
CA HIS A 317 20.78 -6.42 -2.44
C HIS A 317 21.97 -5.72 -3.13
N ALA A 318 22.08 -5.80 -4.45
CA ALA A 318 23.13 -5.11 -5.20
C ALA A 318 22.94 -3.58 -5.26
N ASP A 319 21.75 -3.08 -4.94
CA ASP A 319 21.49 -1.64 -4.86
C ASP A 319 21.85 -1.08 -3.48
N THR A 320 22.25 0.19 -3.45
CA THR A 320 22.42 0.95 -2.21
C THR A 320 21.66 2.28 -2.31
N PRO A 321 20.55 2.47 -1.56
CA PRO A 321 19.89 1.48 -0.69
C PRO A 321 19.28 0.31 -1.49
N ALA A 322 19.08 -0.83 -0.81
CA ALA A 322 18.51 -2.03 -1.42
C ALA A 322 17.12 -1.75 -2.01
N ALA A 323 16.84 -2.30 -3.18
CA ALA A 323 15.57 -2.13 -3.86
C ALA A 323 14.71 -3.39 -3.77
N ILE A 324 13.39 -3.22 -3.87
CA ILE A 324 12.44 -4.34 -3.95
C ILE A 324 11.98 -4.46 -5.39
N LEU A 325 12.11 -5.65 -5.96
CA LEU A 325 11.57 -5.99 -7.27
C LEU A 325 10.17 -6.58 -7.10
N VAL A 326 9.20 -6.07 -7.85
CA VAL A 326 7.84 -6.62 -7.92
C VAL A 326 7.55 -7.07 -9.34
N HIS A 327 7.04 -8.29 -9.48
CA HIS A 327 6.67 -8.87 -10.77
C HIS A 327 5.23 -9.40 -10.74
N GLY A 328 4.48 -9.07 -11.80
CA GLY A 328 3.17 -9.63 -12.10
C GLY A 328 2.12 -9.41 -11.03
N GLY A 329 1.27 -10.40 -10.82
CA GLY A 329 0.16 -10.37 -9.86
C GLY A 329 -1.22 -10.42 -10.51
N LEU A 330 -2.25 -10.22 -9.70
CA LEU A 330 -3.66 -10.18 -10.09
C LEU A 330 -4.24 -8.82 -9.71
N ALA A 331 -4.87 -8.13 -10.67
CA ALA A 331 -5.62 -6.90 -10.39
C ALA A 331 -7.08 -7.19 -10.04
N GLU A 332 -7.77 -6.17 -9.51
CA GLU A 332 -9.22 -6.22 -9.20
C GLU A 332 -10.09 -6.54 -10.44
N THR A 333 -9.60 -6.26 -11.66
CA THR A 333 -10.28 -6.64 -12.92
C THR A 333 -10.21 -8.14 -13.23
N ASN A 334 -9.60 -8.94 -12.36
CA ASN A 334 -9.28 -10.37 -12.54
C ASN A 334 -8.28 -10.66 -13.66
N GLU A 335 -7.65 -9.62 -14.20
CA GLU A 335 -6.61 -9.76 -15.19
C GLU A 335 -5.27 -10.04 -14.51
N ARG A 336 -4.55 -11.04 -15.04
CA ARG A 336 -3.17 -11.27 -14.64
C ARG A 336 -2.34 -10.12 -15.16
N LEU A 337 -1.53 -9.61 -14.26
CA LEU A 337 -0.64 -8.55 -14.57
C LEU A 337 0.58 -9.21 -15.22
N GLY A 338 0.75 -8.91 -16.51
CA GLY A 338 1.95 -8.18 -16.85
C GLY A 338 1.78 -6.93 -16.03
N ASP A 339 0.77 -6.11 -16.42
CA ASP A 339 0.23 -4.87 -15.80
C ASP A 339 -0.69 -4.08 -16.80
N GLN A 340 -1.94 -4.50 -16.98
CA GLN A 340 -2.87 -4.11 -18.08
C GLN A 340 -3.27 -2.62 -18.26
N PRO A 341 -3.59 -2.17 -19.51
CA PRO A 341 -4.35 -0.94 -19.84
C PRO A 341 -5.75 -1.19 -20.47
N GLN A 342 -6.69 -0.22 -20.33
CA GLN A 342 -7.76 0.03 -21.33
C GLN A 342 -7.84 1.51 -21.75
N ALA A 343 -7.96 1.69 -23.07
CA ALA A 343 -8.15 2.91 -23.90
C ALA A 343 -6.95 3.85 -24.16
N ARG A 344 -6.33 3.63 -25.34
CA ARG A 344 -5.29 4.39 -26.09
C ARG A 344 -3.82 4.16 -25.68
N ASN A 345 -3.18 3.29 -26.47
CA ASN A 345 -1.74 3.09 -26.70
C ASN A 345 -0.78 3.48 -25.55
N TRP A 346 -0.27 2.50 -24.78
CA TRP A 346 1.12 2.47 -24.24
C TRP A 346 1.45 1.07 -23.61
N PRO A 347 2.73 0.59 -23.55
CA PRO A 347 3.09 -0.75 -23.08
C PRO A 347 3.23 -0.88 -21.54
N VAL A 348 3.39 -2.13 -21.07
CA VAL A 348 3.23 -2.76 -19.74
C VAL A 348 4.63 -2.81 -18.95
N GLN A 349 4.91 -3.48 -17.81
CA GLN A 349 5.80 -3.11 -16.63
C GLN A 349 6.27 -4.26 -15.62
N CYS A 350 7.57 -4.35 -15.32
CA CYS A 350 8.21 -4.81 -14.06
C CYS A 350 8.56 -3.58 -13.21
N THR A 351 8.32 -3.59 -11.89
CA THR A 351 8.57 -2.38 -11.08
C THR A 351 9.64 -2.57 -10.00
N LEU A 352 10.66 -1.70 -10.02
CA LEU A 352 11.65 -1.50 -8.97
C LEU A 352 11.12 -0.47 -7.97
N ILE A 353 11.08 -0.83 -6.70
CA ILE A 353 10.93 0.12 -5.60
C ILE A 353 12.33 0.50 -5.16
N ARG A 354 12.74 1.75 -5.40
CA ARG A 354 13.85 2.33 -4.66
C ARG A 354 13.24 3.10 -3.50
N ALA A 355 13.30 2.53 -2.31
CA ALA A 355 13.05 3.29 -1.09
C ALA A 355 14.23 4.25 -0.90
N LYS A 356 14.02 5.54 -1.15
CA LYS A 356 14.96 6.61 -0.82
C LYS A 356 14.29 7.53 0.18
N VAL A 357 15.00 7.85 1.26
CA VAL A 357 14.59 8.90 2.18
C VAL A 357 14.92 10.25 1.56
N VAL A 358 13.94 11.15 1.57
CA VAL A 358 14.19 12.58 1.53
C VAL A 358 14.27 13.04 2.98
N GLU A 359 15.44 13.47 3.45
CA GLU A 359 15.52 14.24 4.68
C GLU A 359 14.75 15.54 4.44
N THR A 360 13.48 15.54 4.81
CA THR A 360 12.82 16.81 5.13
C THR A 360 13.25 17.13 6.54
N HIS A 361 14.35 17.88 6.65
CA HIS A 361 14.52 18.74 7.79
C HIS A 361 13.30 19.68 7.79
N LEU A 362 12.26 19.30 8.53
CA LEU A 362 11.36 20.30 9.08
C LEU A 362 12.20 21.07 10.10
N GLU A 363 13.00 22.01 9.59
CA GLU A 363 13.28 23.21 10.35
C GLU A 363 11.90 23.82 10.63
N VAL A 364 11.36 23.54 11.81
CA VAL A 364 10.46 24.51 12.42
C VAL A 364 11.33 25.73 12.61
N PRO A 365 11.10 26.86 11.91
CA PRO A 365 11.83 28.07 12.20
C PRO A 365 11.49 28.42 13.65
N GLN A 366 12.39 28.14 14.58
CA GLN A 366 12.40 28.76 15.90
C GLN A 366 13.10 30.13 15.82
N GLN A 367 12.92 30.83 14.71
CA GLN A 367 13.12 32.26 14.71
C GLN A 367 11.76 32.91 15.02
N PRO A 368 11.69 33.84 15.97
CA PRO A 368 10.58 34.79 15.98
C PRO A 368 10.59 35.42 14.60
N VAL A 369 9.53 35.21 13.83
CA VAL A 369 9.35 35.91 12.56
C VAL A 369 9.20 37.38 12.92
N THR A 370 10.29 38.14 12.84
CA THR A 370 10.20 39.59 12.75
C THR A 370 9.63 39.90 11.38
N PRO A 371 8.51 40.63 11.27
CA PRO A 371 7.93 40.96 9.98
C PRO A 371 8.97 41.71 9.14
N SER A 372 9.25 41.21 7.93
CA SER A 372 10.00 41.99 6.96
C SER A 372 9.03 42.99 6.31
N PRO A 373 9.26 44.31 6.41
CA PRO A 373 8.39 45.30 5.81
C PRO A 373 8.76 45.47 4.33
N SER A 374 8.33 44.54 3.47
CA SER A 374 8.45 44.73 2.03
C SER A 374 7.52 43.83 1.20
N SER A 375 6.21 44.00 1.36
CA SER A 375 5.25 43.90 0.26
C SER A 375 4.00 44.65 0.69
N ALA A 376 3.23 45.20 -0.25
CA ALA A 376 1.96 45.84 0.04
C ALA A 376 1.11 44.96 0.99
N ALA A 377 0.40 45.57 1.93
CA ALA A 377 -0.46 44.88 2.90
C ALA A 377 -1.29 43.79 2.19
N SER A 378 -1.04 42.53 2.51
CA SER A 378 -1.73 41.38 1.93
C SER A 378 -3.02 41.15 2.71
N LEU A 379 -4.15 41.47 2.11
CA LEU A 379 -5.45 41.41 2.77
C LEU A 379 -6.02 39.98 2.73
N ALA A 380 -6.50 39.50 3.88
CA ALA A 380 -7.35 38.32 3.97
C ALA A 380 -8.81 38.76 4.09
N ILE A 381 -9.70 38.13 3.32
CA ILE A 381 -11.13 38.48 3.32
C ILE A 381 -12.02 37.26 3.53
N TYR A 382 -13.09 37.43 4.29
CA TYR A 382 -14.16 36.44 4.42
C TYR A 382 -15.16 36.59 3.27
N TYR A 383 -15.49 35.47 2.63
CA TYR A 383 -16.52 35.37 1.59
C TYR A 383 -17.59 34.37 2.03
N GLY A 384 -18.86 34.79 2.09
CA GLY A 384 -19.94 33.98 2.66
C GLY A 384 -21.34 34.60 2.60
N THR A 385 -22.24 34.07 3.45
CA THR A 385 -23.71 33.99 3.36
C THR A 385 -24.55 35.26 3.10
N ASP A 386 -23.97 36.45 2.98
CA ASP A 386 -24.69 37.70 2.69
C ASP A 386 -24.36 38.30 1.31
N SER A 387 -23.74 37.51 0.42
CA SER A 387 -23.35 37.93 -0.94
C SER A 387 -24.52 38.26 -1.89
N SER A 388 -25.76 38.23 -1.41
CA SER A 388 -26.96 38.65 -2.17
C SER A 388 -27.27 40.14 -2.06
N SER A 389 -26.61 40.90 -1.16
CA SER A 389 -26.68 42.35 -1.20
C SER A 389 -25.92 42.88 -2.43
N PRO A 390 -26.49 43.77 -3.25
CA PRO A 390 -25.82 44.35 -4.42
C PRO A 390 -24.57 45.19 -4.07
N GLU A 391 -24.26 45.35 -2.79
CA GLU A 391 -23.07 46.04 -2.29
C GLU A 391 -21.88 45.11 -2.00
N HIS A 392 -22.04 43.78 -2.04
CA HIS A 392 -20.94 42.84 -1.82
C HIS A 392 -20.29 42.38 -3.13
N PRO A 393 -18.95 42.43 -3.25
CA PRO A 393 -18.24 41.96 -4.43
C PRO A 393 -18.40 40.44 -4.61
N SER A 394 -18.51 40.01 -5.86
CA SER A 394 -18.46 38.60 -6.23
C SER A 394 -17.09 37.99 -5.89
N LEU A 395 -17.04 36.66 -5.71
CA LEU A 395 -15.77 35.97 -5.49
C LEU A 395 -14.79 36.21 -6.65
N ALA A 396 -15.29 36.31 -7.89
CA ALA A 396 -14.48 36.62 -9.06
C ALA A 396 -13.82 38.01 -8.98
N GLU A 397 -14.50 39.02 -8.43
CA GLU A 397 -13.96 40.36 -8.21
C GLU A 397 -12.91 40.35 -7.09
N LEU A 398 -13.17 39.65 -5.97
CA LEU A 398 -12.19 39.46 -4.90
C LEU A 398 -10.94 38.71 -5.40
N CYS A 399 -11.12 37.77 -6.33
CA CYS A 399 -10.03 37.04 -6.96
C CYS A 399 -9.34 37.82 -8.09
N ALA A 400 -9.85 38.98 -8.49
CA ALA A 400 -9.18 39.89 -9.41
C ALA A 400 -8.41 41.01 -8.69
N ASP A 401 -8.69 41.25 -7.41
CA ASP A 401 -8.03 42.28 -6.63
C ASP A 401 -6.66 41.82 -6.12
N ASP A 402 -5.57 42.34 -6.70
CA ASP A 402 -4.19 41.96 -6.34
C ASP A 402 -3.81 42.30 -4.89
N SER A 403 -4.60 43.13 -4.17
CA SER A 403 -4.37 43.41 -2.75
C SER A 403 -4.79 42.26 -1.82
N ILE A 404 -5.62 41.33 -2.32
CA ILE A 404 -6.14 40.20 -1.55
C ILE A 404 -5.27 38.97 -1.81
N SER A 405 -4.60 38.44 -0.79
CA SER A 405 -3.80 37.21 -0.89
C SER A 405 -4.59 35.96 -0.47
N THR A 406 -5.57 36.13 0.41
CA THR A 406 -6.20 35.02 1.12
C THR A 406 -7.72 35.20 1.17
N ILE A 407 -8.45 34.13 0.89
CA ILE A 407 -9.91 34.10 0.91
C ILE A 407 -10.38 33.03 1.87
N LEU A 408 -11.22 33.43 2.82
CA LEU A 408 -11.80 32.56 3.84
C LEU A 408 -13.26 32.29 3.45
N LEU A 409 -13.51 31.11 2.90
CA LEU A 409 -14.84 30.65 2.52
C LEU A 409 -15.61 30.25 3.77
N GLY A 410 -16.64 31.01 4.10
CA GLY A 410 -17.57 30.68 5.18
C GLY A 410 -18.76 29.86 4.67
N ASN A 411 -19.29 28.88 5.42
CA ASN A 411 -18.78 28.34 6.69
C ASN A 411 -19.33 26.95 7.06
N VAL A 412 -18.49 26.15 7.74
CA VAL A 412 -18.87 24.90 8.42
C VAL A 412 -19.40 25.19 9.81
N HIS A 413 -20.67 24.89 10.07
CA HIS A 413 -21.34 25.27 11.32
C HIS A 413 -21.67 24.10 12.25
N GLY A 414 -21.49 22.84 11.88
CA GLY A 414 -21.77 21.72 12.80
C GLY A 414 -21.67 20.34 12.20
N PHE A 415 -21.81 19.31 13.04
CA PHE A 415 -21.72 17.88 12.65
C PHE A 415 -22.80 16.98 13.29
N LYS A 416 -23.49 17.47 14.34
CA LYS A 416 -24.30 16.62 15.23
C LYS A 416 -25.62 16.11 14.63
N ALA A 417 -26.14 16.77 13.60
CA ALA A 417 -27.46 16.44 13.02
C ALA A 417 -27.38 15.63 11.70
N THR A 418 -26.18 15.20 11.29
CA THR A 418 -25.86 14.84 9.90
C THR A 418 -25.06 13.55 9.77
N ASN A 419 -25.19 12.62 10.73
CA ASN A 419 -24.44 11.35 10.75
C ASN A 419 -22.91 11.54 10.60
N GLY A 420 -22.36 12.65 11.11
CA GLY A 420 -20.94 12.97 11.03
C GLY A 420 -20.50 13.76 9.78
N PHE A 421 -21.39 14.03 8.83
CA PHE A 421 -21.10 14.97 7.72
C PHE A 421 -21.15 16.43 8.20
N PRO A 422 -20.37 17.35 7.62
CA PRO A 422 -20.42 18.75 7.98
C PRO A 422 -21.72 19.42 7.50
N ILE A 423 -22.25 20.30 8.34
CA ILE A 423 -23.28 21.28 7.98
C ILE A 423 -22.54 22.49 7.42
N VAL A 424 -22.77 22.83 6.15
CA VAL A 424 -22.12 23.95 5.48
C VAL A 424 -23.15 24.94 4.94
N ASP A 425 -22.81 26.22 5.02
CA ASP A 425 -23.58 27.31 4.43
C ASP A 425 -22.64 28.27 3.71
N PHE A 426 -22.64 28.21 2.38
CA PHE A 426 -21.85 29.08 1.51
C PHE A 426 -22.66 30.24 0.91
N GLY A 427 -23.92 30.42 1.36
CA GLY A 427 -24.82 31.45 0.85
C GLY A 427 -25.44 31.14 -0.52
N ALA A 428 -26.15 32.13 -1.07
CA ALA A 428 -26.90 32.03 -2.33
C ALA A 428 -26.00 32.01 -3.60
N ALA A 429 -24.67 32.13 -3.46
CA ALA A 429 -23.73 32.16 -4.57
C ALA A 429 -23.49 30.76 -5.15
N GLY A 430 -24.40 30.29 -6.01
CA GLY A 430 -24.16 29.13 -6.88
C GLY A 430 -24.30 27.75 -6.21
N CYS A 431 -24.82 27.68 -4.99
CA CYS A 431 -25.24 26.44 -4.36
C CYS A 431 -26.70 26.13 -4.71
N THR A 432 -26.97 24.92 -5.20
CA THR A 432 -28.33 24.45 -5.51
C THR A 432 -28.79 23.42 -4.47
N THR A 433 -30.09 23.37 -4.18
CA THR A 433 -30.67 22.29 -3.38
C THR A 433 -30.68 20.94 -4.13
N ARG A 434 -29.89 19.99 -3.58
CA ARG A 434 -30.05 18.52 -3.51
C ARG A 434 -29.70 17.64 -4.73
N HIS A 435 -28.73 16.75 -4.52
CA HIS A 435 -28.82 15.37 -5.02
C HIS A 435 -29.92 14.65 -4.21
N ALA A 436 -30.81 13.89 -4.87
CA ALA A 436 -31.94 13.24 -4.20
C ALA A 436 -31.52 12.15 -3.18
N ASP A 437 -30.28 11.67 -3.27
CA ASP A 437 -29.72 10.66 -2.36
C ASP A 437 -29.09 11.27 -1.09
N ASP A 438 -28.76 12.58 -1.08
CA ASP A 438 -27.98 13.19 0.00
C ASP A 438 -28.80 13.50 1.26
N ASP A 439 -30.08 13.86 1.14
CA ASP A 439 -30.92 14.19 2.31
C ASP A 439 -31.09 13.01 3.27
N ARG A 440 -30.93 11.78 2.78
CA ARG A 440 -31.06 10.57 3.58
C ARG A 440 -29.80 10.29 4.41
N PHE A 441 -28.63 10.74 3.95
CA PHE A 441 -27.33 10.38 4.51
C PHE A 441 -26.55 11.58 5.09
N ALA A 442 -26.63 12.76 4.46
CA ALA A 442 -25.89 13.98 4.79
C ALA A 442 -26.74 15.27 4.62
N PRO A 443 -27.84 15.46 5.37
CA PRO A 443 -28.83 16.53 5.15
C PRO A 443 -28.35 17.98 5.35
N GLY A 444 -27.11 18.19 5.80
CA GLY A 444 -26.49 19.51 5.97
C GLY A 444 -25.37 19.81 4.96
N LEU A 445 -25.09 18.89 4.04
CA LEU A 445 -24.04 19.06 3.04
C LEU A 445 -24.62 19.79 1.82
N ALA A 446 -23.99 20.91 1.42
CA ALA A 446 -24.40 21.67 0.23
C ALA A 446 -23.66 21.19 -1.03
N TRP A 447 -24.27 21.36 -2.20
CA TRP A 447 -23.65 21.10 -3.50
C TRP A 447 -23.47 22.40 -4.29
N CYS A 448 -22.22 22.78 -4.51
CA CYS A 448 -21.79 24.12 -4.92
C CYS A 448 -20.69 24.05 -6.00
N LEU A 449 -20.96 23.36 -7.11
CA LEU A 449 -19.98 23.19 -8.20
C LEU A 449 -19.49 24.50 -8.81
N GLU A 450 -20.38 25.49 -8.90
CA GLU A 450 -20.00 26.79 -9.46
C GLU A 450 -19.04 27.53 -8.51
N LEU A 451 -19.29 27.45 -7.20
CA LEU A 451 -18.34 27.94 -6.20
C LEU A 451 -17.00 27.21 -6.31
N GLY A 452 -17.01 25.88 -6.49
CA GLY A 452 -15.79 25.10 -6.71
C GLY A 452 -14.95 25.57 -7.90
N ARG A 453 -15.57 25.91 -9.04
CA ARG A 453 -14.86 26.49 -10.19
C ARG A 453 -14.24 27.85 -9.87
N GLN A 454 -14.93 28.66 -9.07
CA GLN A 454 -14.42 29.95 -8.63
C GLN A 454 -13.22 29.78 -7.70
N VAL A 455 -13.25 28.82 -6.77
CA VAL A 455 -12.10 28.45 -5.92
C VAL A 455 -10.86 28.15 -6.76
N GLN A 456 -10.99 27.25 -7.74
CA GLN A 456 -9.87 26.91 -8.64
C GLN A 456 -9.36 28.13 -9.40
N THR A 457 -10.27 29.03 -9.83
CA THR A 457 -9.88 30.28 -10.51
C THR A 457 -9.04 31.18 -9.59
N CYS A 458 -9.43 31.33 -8.32
CA CYS A 458 -8.67 32.11 -7.35
C CYS A 458 -7.27 31.50 -7.10
N GLN A 459 -7.21 30.18 -6.98
CA GLN A 459 -5.96 29.43 -6.81
C GLN A 459 -5.03 29.59 -8.02
N THR A 460 -5.55 29.55 -9.26
CA THR A 460 -4.73 29.80 -10.46
C THR A 460 -4.14 31.21 -10.53
N ARG A 461 -4.70 32.15 -9.76
CA ARG A 461 -4.19 33.52 -9.62
C ARG A 461 -3.27 33.69 -8.41
N GLY A 462 -2.88 32.59 -7.75
CA GLY A 462 -1.95 32.61 -6.63
C GLY A 462 -2.56 33.03 -5.30
N LYS A 463 -3.89 33.00 -5.18
CA LYS A 463 -4.59 33.27 -3.92
C LYS A 463 -4.80 31.97 -3.16
N GLU A 464 -4.60 32.02 -1.85
CA GLU A 464 -4.91 30.88 -0.98
C GLU A 464 -6.38 30.93 -0.56
N VAL A 465 -7.07 29.81 -0.68
CA VAL A 465 -8.48 29.67 -0.34
C VAL A 465 -8.63 28.69 0.81
N PHE A 466 -9.09 29.19 1.96
CA PHE A 466 -9.29 28.41 3.18
C PHE A 466 -10.78 28.22 3.45
N LEU A 467 -11.16 27.06 3.99
CA LEU A 467 -12.51 26.83 4.50
C LEU A 467 -12.58 27.25 5.97
N SER A 468 -13.44 28.20 6.30
CA SER A 468 -13.71 28.61 7.67
C SER A 468 -14.60 27.57 8.37
N ILE A 469 -14.20 27.21 9.60
CA ILE A 469 -14.91 26.33 10.53
C ILE A 469 -15.32 27.16 11.75
N GLY A 470 -16.63 27.28 11.97
CA GLY A 470 -17.21 28.06 13.07
C GLY A 470 -17.37 29.54 12.74
N GLY A 471 -18.13 30.28 13.55
CA GLY A 471 -18.39 31.70 13.33
C GLY A 471 -19.51 32.24 14.21
N GLY A 472 -19.73 33.55 14.18
CA GLY A 472 -20.65 34.29 15.08
C GLY A 472 -22.15 34.09 14.86
N SER A 473 -22.58 33.01 14.20
CA SER A 473 -24.01 32.69 14.09
C SER A 473 -24.48 31.89 15.30
N SER A 474 -25.67 32.20 15.81
CA SER A 474 -26.30 31.52 16.96
C SER A 474 -26.60 30.03 16.74
N ASN A 475 -26.34 29.51 15.54
CA ASN A 475 -26.65 28.14 15.11
C ASN A 475 -25.40 27.24 14.97
N THR A 476 -24.20 27.70 15.37
CA THR A 476 -23.00 26.86 15.32
C THR A 476 -23.05 25.76 16.39
N THR A 477 -22.95 24.49 15.97
CA THR A 477 -23.01 23.28 16.81
C THR A 477 -21.71 22.47 16.74
N LEU A 478 -20.56 23.15 16.74
CA LEU A 478 -19.22 22.53 16.80
C LEU A 478 -18.92 22.03 18.21
N SER A 479 -19.50 20.89 18.55
CA SER A 479 -19.17 20.15 19.77
C SER A 479 -18.96 18.68 19.41
N PHE A 480 -17.97 18.07 20.05
CA PHE A 480 -17.58 16.68 19.81
C PHE A 480 -17.65 15.93 21.13
N ASP A 481 -18.12 14.69 21.10
CA ASP A 481 -18.33 13.91 22.33
C ASP A 481 -17.00 13.48 22.96
N ASP A 482 -15.98 13.27 22.14
CA ASP A 482 -14.60 13.00 22.55
C ASP A 482 -13.57 13.39 21.45
N ALA A 483 -12.29 13.15 21.73
CA ALA A 483 -11.21 13.44 20.79
C ALA A 483 -11.23 12.55 19.52
N ALA A 484 -11.80 11.34 19.59
CA ALA A 484 -11.95 10.47 18.42
C ALA A 484 -13.06 10.99 17.49
N ASP A 485 -14.11 11.56 18.06
CA ASP A 485 -15.19 12.21 17.33
C ASP A 485 -14.71 13.46 16.59
N ALA A 486 -13.92 14.31 17.26
CA ALA A 486 -13.26 15.44 16.61
C ALA A 486 -12.32 15.00 15.47
N ARG A 487 -11.58 13.89 15.64
CA ARG A 487 -10.71 13.34 14.59
C ARG A 487 -11.51 12.84 13.38
N ARG A 488 -12.65 12.17 13.60
CA ARG A 488 -13.53 11.73 12.51
C ARG A 488 -14.08 12.92 11.72
N ALA A 489 -14.50 13.98 12.41
CA ALA A 489 -14.95 15.21 11.77
C ALA A 489 -13.85 15.88 10.94
N ALA A 490 -12.61 15.92 11.44
CA ALA A 490 -11.46 16.47 10.72
C ALA A 490 -11.12 15.66 9.45
N VAL A 491 -11.15 14.33 9.52
CA VAL A 491 -10.97 13.45 8.34
C VAL A 491 -12.08 13.69 7.33
N MET A 492 -13.34 13.78 7.79
CA MET A 492 -14.48 14.05 6.92
C MET A 492 -14.34 15.39 6.19
N LEU A 493 -13.94 16.47 6.89
CA LEU A 493 -13.67 17.77 6.28
C LEU A 493 -12.55 17.71 5.25
N TRP A 494 -11.44 17.04 5.58
CA TRP A 494 -10.31 16.88 4.66
C TRP A 494 -10.69 16.08 3.41
N SER A 495 -11.50 15.03 3.55
CA SER A 495 -12.01 14.23 2.43
C SER A 495 -12.97 15.02 1.55
N LEU A 496 -13.88 15.81 2.12
CA LEU A 496 -14.92 16.50 1.35
C LEU A 496 -14.44 17.80 0.68
N PHE A 497 -13.57 18.55 1.35
CA PHE A 497 -13.14 19.89 0.92
C PHE A 497 -11.64 20.00 0.65
N GLY A 498 -10.81 19.18 1.29
CA GLY A 498 -9.37 19.16 1.07
C GLY A 498 -8.94 18.21 -0.05
N GLN A 499 -7.65 17.85 -0.08
CA GLN A 499 -7.12 16.89 -1.06
C GLN A 499 -7.29 15.42 -0.63
N GLY A 500 -8.14 15.13 0.36
CA GLY A 500 -8.50 13.75 0.69
C GLY A 500 -9.29 13.09 -0.45
N ASP A 501 -9.30 11.76 -0.46
CA ASP A 501 -10.11 10.94 -1.38
C ASP A 501 -11.44 10.62 -0.69
N PRO A 502 -12.56 11.31 -1.02
CA PRO A 502 -13.86 10.99 -0.47
C PRO A 502 -14.50 9.85 -1.26
N HIS A 503 -15.44 9.17 -0.62
CA HIS A 503 -16.28 8.14 -1.22
C HIS A 503 -16.98 8.64 -2.51
N GLY A 504 -16.32 8.47 -3.66
CA GLY A 504 -16.83 8.78 -5.00
C GLY A 504 -16.86 10.28 -5.36
N PRO A 505 -16.87 10.61 -6.67
CA PRO A 505 -17.01 11.99 -7.17
C PRO A 505 -18.35 12.66 -6.82
N ASP A 506 -19.32 11.89 -6.33
CA ASP A 506 -20.72 12.32 -6.19
C ASP A 506 -21.05 13.02 -4.86
N MET A 507 -20.10 13.16 -3.91
CA MET A 507 -20.36 13.77 -2.59
C MET A 507 -19.46 14.96 -2.21
N ARG A 508 -18.59 15.45 -3.10
CA ARG A 508 -17.76 16.66 -2.84
C ARG A 508 -18.52 17.96 -3.09
N PRO A 509 -18.76 18.80 -2.06
CA PRO A 509 -19.51 20.05 -2.20
C PRO A 509 -18.99 21.01 -3.28
N LEU A 510 -17.67 21.05 -3.48
CA LEU A 510 -17.01 21.92 -4.46
C LEU A 510 -16.60 21.16 -5.73
N GLY A 511 -17.13 19.94 -5.93
CA GLY A 511 -16.71 19.03 -7.00
C GLY A 511 -15.22 18.70 -6.91
N GLU A 512 -14.52 18.87 -8.02
CA GLU A 512 -13.06 18.62 -8.15
C GLU A 512 -12.19 19.65 -7.42
N ALA A 513 -12.76 20.75 -6.90
CA ALA A 513 -11.99 21.76 -6.20
C ALA A 513 -11.62 21.28 -4.78
N ALA A 514 -10.39 21.61 -4.36
CA ALA A 514 -9.89 21.39 -3.01
C ALA A 514 -9.41 22.74 -2.45
N VAL A 515 -9.77 23.05 -1.21
CA VAL A 515 -9.26 24.23 -0.49
C VAL A 515 -7.80 24.02 -0.08
N ASP A 516 -7.06 25.11 0.08
CA ASP A 516 -5.64 25.13 0.48
C ASP A 516 -5.46 24.88 1.98
N GLY A 517 -6.50 25.10 2.78
CA GLY A 517 -6.49 24.80 4.20
C GLY A 517 -7.83 25.09 4.89
N PHE A 518 -7.78 25.06 6.23
CA PHE A 518 -8.93 25.32 7.09
C PHE A 518 -8.60 26.41 8.09
N ASP A 519 -9.55 27.32 8.29
CA ASP A 519 -9.51 28.38 9.31
C ASP A 519 -10.45 28.02 10.46
N PHE A 520 -10.04 28.31 11.70
CA PHE A 520 -10.84 28.03 12.90
C PHE A 520 -11.28 29.37 13.52
N ALA A 521 -12.46 29.85 13.13
CA ALA A 521 -13.00 31.09 13.66
C ALA A 521 -13.61 30.84 15.05
N GLN A 522 -12.95 31.34 16.11
CA GLN A 522 -13.52 31.35 17.47
C GLN A 522 -14.53 32.51 17.65
N PRO A 523 -15.59 32.36 18.49
CA PRO A 523 -16.65 33.36 18.60
C PRO A 523 -16.31 34.61 19.44
N HIS A 524 -15.05 34.82 19.85
CA HIS A 524 -14.70 35.91 20.76
C HIS A 524 -13.41 36.62 20.36
N PHE A 525 -13.49 37.43 19.31
CA PHE A 525 -12.66 38.62 19.18
C PHE A 525 -13.55 39.77 18.69
N GLU A 526 -14.44 40.22 19.57
CA GLU A 526 -14.74 41.65 19.63
C GLU A 526 -13.48 42.31 20.17
N ASP A 527 -12.63 42.85 19.27
CA ASP A 527 -11.73 44.00 19.47
C ASP A 527 -10.53 43.94 18.50
N PHE A 528 -10.57 44.82 17.48
CA PHE A 528 -9.50 45.54 16.76
C PHE A 528 -8.15 44.85 16.40
N TYR A 529 -7.50 45.07 15.25
CA TYR A 529 -7.06 46.34 14.65
C TYR A 529 -6.62 46.14 13.18
N VAL A 530 -6.90 47.14 12.34
CA VAL A 530 -6.10 47.42 11.14
C VAL A 530 -4.71 47.87 11.60
N HIS A 531 -3.67 47.14 11.20
CA HIS A 531 -2.32 47.70 11.18
C HIS A 531 -1.77 47.59 9.75
N ASN A 532 -1.48 48.78 9.20
CA ASN A 532 -0.83 49.02 7.91
C ASN A 532 0.54 48.35 7.80
#